data_AF-A0A540LAZ7-F1
#
_entry.id   AF-A0A540LAZ7-F1
#
_cell.length_a   1.000
_cell.length_b   1.000
_cell.length_c   1.000
_cell.angle_alpha   90.00
_cell.angle_beta   90.00
_cell.angle_gamma   90.00
#
_symmetry.space_group_name_H-M   'P 1'
#
loop_
_entity.id
_entity.type
_entity.pdbx_description
1 polymer ?
#
loop_
_entity_poly.entity_id
_entity_poly.type
_entity_poly.pdbx_seq_one_letter_code
_entity_poly.pdbx_strand_id
1 'polypeptide(L)' 'MKNIVVEGFDMDYTLAQYKLETFESLTYNGTIRKLVYDLGYPREVCLFCHLFSHFKKKLMLLTY' A
#
# COMPACT_ATOMS: atom_id res chain seq x y z
N MET A 1 17.10 -12.52 -25.01
CA MET A 1 15.82 -12.41 -25.75
C MET A 1 15.67 -13.34 -26.95
N LYS A 2 16.74 -13.95 -27.51
CA LYS A 2 16.62 -14.78 -28.74
C LYS A 2 15.72 -16.04 -28.63
N ASN A 3 15.41 -16.51 -27.41
CA ASN A 3 14.61 -17.72 -27.16
C ASN A 3 13.42 -17.48 -26.21
N ILE A 4 13.04 -16.23 -25.95
CA ILE A 4 11.87 -15.95 -25.12
C ILE A 4 10.64 -15.99 -26.02
N VAL A 5 9.71 -16.90 -25.71
CA VAL A 5 8.52 -17.14 -26.54
C VAL A 5 7.36 -16.22 -26.15
N VAL A 6 7.23 -15.92 -24.85
CA VAL A 6 6.26 -14.95 -24.30
C VAL A 6 6.85 -14.28 -23.06
N GLU A 7 6.56 -12.99 -22.90
CA GLU A 7 6.77 -12.24 -21.66
C GLU A 7 5.41 -11.76 -21.12
N GLY A 8 5.10 -12.14 -19.88
CA GLY A 8 3.97 -11.63 -19.14
C GLY A 8 4.43 -10.53 -18.20
N PHE A 9 3.90 -9.32 -18.37
CA PHE A 9 4.18 -8.21 -17.47
C PHE A 9 3.04 -8.04 -16.48
N ASP A 10 3.39 -7.76 -15.23
CA ASP A 10 2.42 -7.31 -14.24
C ASP A 10 1.83 -5.96 -14.69
N MET A 11 0.59 -5.70 -14.34
CA MET A 11 -0.09 -4.49 -14.80
C MET A 11 0.33 -3.30 -13.93
N ASP A 12 0.09 -3.39 -12.63
CA ASP A 12 0.28 -2.28 -11.72
C ASP A 12 1.76 -2.10 -11.39
N TYR A 13 2.24 -0.87 -11.44
CA TYR A 13 3.65 -0.51 -11.20
C TYR A 13 4.68 -1.08 -12.19
N THR A 14 4.27 -1.94 -13.13
CA THR A 14 5.15 -2.50 -14.19
C THR A 14 4.74 -1.98 -15.57
N LEU A 15 3.49 -2.21 -16.02
CA LEU A 15 2.96 -1.59 -17.24
C LEU A 15 2.32 -0.22 -16.98
N ALA A 16 1.53 -0.10 -15.92
CA ALA A 16 0.83 1.10 -15.49
C ALA A 16 1.54 1.72 -14.29
N GLN A 17 2.25 2.82 -14.54
CA GLN A 17 2.94 3.55 -13.47
C GLN A 17 1.98 4.51 -12.77
N TYR A 18 1.80 4.32 -11.47
CA TYR A 18 1.03 5.22 -10.63
C TYR A 18 1.88 6.34 -10.07
N LYS A 19 1.27 7.52 -9.92
CA LYS A 19 1.83 8.57 -9.06
C LYS A 19 1.74 8.10 -7.61
N LEU A 20 2.90 7.79 -7.04
CA LEU A 20 3.03 7.17 -5.73
C LEU A 20 2.25 7.94 -4.64
N GLU A 21 2.41 9.27 -4.62
CA GLU A 21 1.80 10.15 -3.61
C GLU A 21 0.27 10.07 -3.61
N THR A 22 -0.35 10.08 -4.80
CA THR A 22 -1.81 10.02 -4.93
C THR A 22 -2.36 8.65 -4.60
N PHE A 23 -1.65 7.58 -5.00
CA PHE A 23 -2.09 6.22 -4.74
C PHE A 23 -1.97 5.86 -3.25
N GLU A 24 -0.86 6.25 -2.61
CA GLU A 24 -0.66 6.06 -1.17
C GLU A 24 -1.71 6.82 -0.37
N SER A 25 -2.01 8.07 -0.74
CA SER A 25 -3.06 8.85 -0.06
C SER A 25 -4.44 8.20 -0.19
N LEU A 26 -4.76 7.68 -1.39
CA LEU A 26 -6.02 6.98 -1.64
C LEU A 26 -6.14 5.71 -0.79
N THR A 27 -5.11 4.87 -0.82
CA THR A 27 -5.07 3.61 -0.07
C THR A 27 -5.07 3.83 1.44
N TYR A 28 -4.35 4.83 1.93
CA TYR A 28 -4.37 5.24 3.34
C TYR A 28 -5.79 5.61 3.79
N ASN A 29 -6.43 6.56 3.09
CA ASN A 29 -7.77 7.03 3.45
C ASN A 29 -8.81 5.91 3.37
N GLY A 30 -8.73 5.06 2.35
CA GLY A 30 -9.61 3.89 2.22
C GLY A 30 -9.42 2.90 3.36
N THR A 31 -8.18 2.65 3.78
CA THR A 31 -7.85 1.71 4.85
C THR A 31 -8.35 2.21 6.20
N ILE A 32 -8.09 3.48 6.54
CA ILE A 32 -8.59 4.09 7.78
C ILE A 32 -10.11 4.06 7.82
N ARG A 33 -10.76 4.40 6.70
CA ARG A 33 -12.21 4.35 6.63
C ARG A 33 -12.74 2.95 6.97
N LYS A 34 -12.17 1.93 6.35
CA LYS A 34 -12.56 0.54 6.58
C LYS A 34 -12.31 0.09 8.02
N LEU A 35 -11.13 0.36 8.56
CA LEU A 35 -10.77 -0.08 9.91
C LEU A 35 -11.63 0.60 10.99
N VAL A 36 -11.75 1.93 10.93
CA VAL A 36 -12.41 2.69 12.00
C VAL A 36 -13.93 2.63 11.88
N TYR A 37 -14.46 2.80 10.67
CA TYR A 37 -15.91 2.95 10.48
C TYR A 37 -16.62 1.64 10.19
N ASP A 38 -16.00 0.75 9.40
CA ASP A 38 -16.64 -0.51 9.02
C ASP A 38 -16.33 -1.64 10.01
N LEU A 39 -15.12 -1.65 10.59
CA LEU A 39 -14.64 -2.69 11.50
C LEU A 39 -14.56 -2.26 12.97
N GLY A 40 -14.85 -0.99 13.29
CA GLY A 40 -14.94 -0.50 14.66
C GLY A 40 -13.63 -0.42 15.42
N TYR A 41 -12.48 -0.34 14.73
CA TYR A 41 -11.19 -0.19 15.38
C TYR A 41 -11.09 1.18 16.09
N PRO A 42 -10.31 1.27 17.19
CA PRO A 42 -10.05 2.53 17.88
C PRO A 42 -9.45 3.59 16.94
N ARG A 43 -9.81 4.86 17.14
CA ARG A 43 -9.36 5.96 16.26
C ARG A 43 -7.84 6.18 16.33
N GLU A 44 -7.20 5.70 17.38
CA GLU A 44 -5.77 5.71 17.63
C GLU A 44 -4.99 4.96 16.53
N VAL A 45 -5.63 4.00 15.84
CA VAL A 45 -5.03 3.31 14.68
C VAL A 45 -4.69 4.29 13.56
N CYS A 46 -5.40 5.42 13.46
CA CYS A 46 -5.11 6.47 12.49
C CYS A 46 -3.71 7.09 12.71
N LEU A 47 -3.28 7.25 13.97
CA LEU A 47 -1.94 7.75 14.30
C LEU A 47 -0.84 6.78 13.87
N PHE A 48 -1.06 5.47 14.09
CA PHE A 48 -0.11 4.44 13.69
C PHE A 48 0.02 4.32 12.17
N CYS A 49 -1.10 4.32 11.45
CA CYS A 49 -1.08 4.29 9.99
C CYS A 49 -0.43 5.55 9.40
N HIS A 50 -0.61 6.73 10.01
CA HIS A 50 0.03 7.97 9.54
C HIS A 50 1.56 7.87 9.66
N LEU A 51 2.04 7.34 10.79
CA LEU A 51 3.45 7.02 10.98
C LEU A 51 3.95 6.03 9.91
N PHE A 52 3.18 4.98 9.63
CA PHE A 52 3.51 3.98 8.61
C PHE A 52 3.62 4.58 7.21
N SER A 53 2.73 5.51 6.83
CA SER A 53 2.81 6.21 5.54
C SER A 53 4.10 7.03 5.38
N HIS A 54 4.69 7.47 6.49
CA HIS A 54 5.95 8.23 6.48
C HIS A 54 7.18 7.30 6.37
N PHE A 55 7.08 6.04 6.82
CA PHE A 55 8.15 5.05 6.71
C PHE A 55 8.15 4.40 5.32
N LYS A 56 8.67 5.13 4.34
CA LYS A 56 8.84 4.60 2.98
C LYS A 56 9.99 3.60 2.95
N LYS A 57 9.60 2.34 2.66
CA LYS A 57 10.41 1.16 2.31
C LYS A 57 10.89 0.32 3.49
N LYS A 58 10.10 -0.74 3.70
CA LYS A 58 10.42 -2.00 4.39
C LYS A 58 10.51 -1.90 5.92
N LEU A 59 9.35 -2.01 6.54
CA LEU A 59 9.26 -2.44 7.94
C LEU A 59 9.06 -3.96 7.96
N MET A 60 10.02 -4.70 8.52
CA MET A 60 9.84 -6.10 8.89
C MET A 60 9.08 -6.09 10.20
N LEU A 61 7.81 -6.48 10.19
CA LEU A 61 7.03 -6.70 11.41
C LEU A 61 7.59 -7.93 12.12
N LEU A 62 8.60 -7.73 12.97
CA LEU A 62 9.00 -8.70 13.98
C LEU A 62 7.93 -8.69 15.07
N THR A 63 6.95 -9.59 14.92
CA THR A 63 6.04 -9.96 16.01
C THR A 63 6.83 -10.81 17.01
N TYR A 64 6.93 -10.34 18.26
CA TYR A 64 7.44 -11.10 19.40
C TYR A 64 6.46 -12.19 19.82
#